data_AF-E1IG92-F1
#
_entry.id   AF-E1IG92-F1
#
_cell.length_a   1.000
_cell.length_b   1.000
_cell.length_c   1.000
_cell.angle_alpha   90.00
_cell.angle_beta   90.00
_cell.angle_gamma   90.00
#
_symmetry.space_group_name_H-M   'P 1'
#
loop_
_entity.id
_entity.type
_entity.pdbx_description
1 polymer ?
#
loop_
_entity_poly.entity_id
_entity_poly.type
_entity_poly.pdbx_seq_one_letter_code
_entity_poly.pdbx_strand_id
1 'polypeptide(L)'
;MIAVYGKGGMGKSFFTTNLVSKLALLGNRVLQLGCDPKHDSCNALFGGVSLPTLGDVWRTYKAEGREDALQVEHVVFKTAIMDGAATVYGCEIGGPEVGRGCGGRGITFGFDLLEKFGLSQWALDYVVMDFLGDVVCGGFATPLSRSLAEEVIILCGNDRQSLYAANNIASAAKYFASMGGRTRLVGLVVNRDDGSGVAARFAERINLPVLASIPLDRKIREMADACKLALVDDDFNAIFDRLAQGIIDRSLPPVAMDQVQPLEYDEFLSVFGAEEPDVTPAGASSAELFGGQPDPTPVVCVVPAAEAPVLLDAPTGRVVARLLQELGLYVTEANHDPKKGMTLTIDGHTTICFGDERELDSKMAILAALQKSGESYRYVDLRRPASPLYR
;
A
#
# COMPACT_ATOMS: atom_id res chain seq x y z
N MET A 1 -2.59 28.13 -11.41
CA MET A 1 -3.01 26.96 -10.59
C MET A 1 -1.80 26.08 -10.28
N ILE A 2 -1.74 25.50 -9.08
CA ILE A 2 -0.64 24.65 -8.61
C ILE A 2 -1.18 23.25 -8.33
N ALA A 3 -0.53 22.19 -8.83
CA ALA A 3 -0.82 20.81 -8.47
C ALA A 3 0.27 20.27 -7.53
N VAL A 4 -0.16 19.57 -6.48
CA VAL A 4 0.71 18.86 -5.55
C VAL A 4 0.55 17.36 -5.80
N TYR A 5 1.63 16.71 -6.20
CA TYR A 5 1.69 15.27 -6.41
C TYR A 5 2.63 14.60 -5.42
N GLY A 6 2.58 13.28 -5.35
CA GLY A 6 3.46 12.46 -4.50
C GLY A 6 2.81 11.15 -4.10
N LYS A 7 3.62 10.23 -3.60
CA LYS A 7 3.17 8.92 -3.12
C LYS A 7 2.09 9.05 -2.01
N GLY A 8 1.19 8.09 -1.95
CA GLY A 8 0.20 7.93 -0.90
C GLY A 8 0.85 7.91 0.49
N GLY A 9 0.28 8.66 1.44
CA GLY A 9 0.81 8.73 2.80
C GLY A 9 2.05 9.60 3.00
N MET A 10 2.57 10.28 1.96
CA MET A 10 3.70 11.22 2.06
C MET A 10 3.36 12.56 2.73
N GLY A 11 2.09 12.81 3.06
CA GLY A 11 1.65 14.06 3.69
C GLY A 11 1.32 15.18 2.72
N LYS A 12 0.79 14.86 1.53
CA LYS A 12 0.35 15.87 0.55
C LYS A 12 -0.69 16.82 1.12
N SER A 13 -1.75 16.31 1.74
CA SER A 13 -2.80 17.13 2.36
C SER A 13 -2.25 18.03 3.47
N PHE A 14 -1.34 17.50 4.31
CA PHE A 14 -0.62 18.31 5.30
C PHE A 14 0.15 19.45 4.65
N PHE A 15 0.94 19.17 3.61
CA PHE A 15 1.71 20.18 2.88
C PHE A 15 0.79 21.21 2.23
N THR A 16 -0.22 20.75 1.48
CA THR A 16 -1.18 21.59 0.76
C THR A 16 -1.92 22.53 1.70
N THR A 17 -2.46 22.02 2.81
CA THR A 17 -3.18 22.84 3.79
C THR A 17 -2.30 23.91 4.42
N ASN A 18 -1.05 23.60 4.78
CA ASN A 18 -0.15 24.60 5.35
C ASN A 18 0.32 25.62 4.29
N LEU A 19 0.57 25.19 3.05
CA LEU A 19 0.90 26.08 1.94
C LEU A 19 -0.26 27.04 1.62
N VAL A 20 -1.47 26.51 1.46
CA VAL A 20 -2.69 27.30 1.21
C VAL A 20 -2.93 28.30 2.32
N SER A 21 -2.82 27.85 3.56
CA SER A 21 -2.99 28.71 4.74
C SER A 21 -1.96 29.83 4.75
N LYS A 22 -0.69 29.53 4.44
CA LYS A 22 0.37 30.54 4.41
C LYS A 22 0.18 31.54 3.26
N LEU A 23 -0.14 31.09 2.06
CA LEU A 23 -0.44 31.98 0.92
C LEU A 23 -1.59 32.95 1.26
N ALA A 24 -2.63 32.46 1.96
CA ALA A 24 -3.75 33.29 2.39
C ALA A 24 -3.38 34.29 3.50
N LEU A 25 -2.54 33.90 4.45
CA LEU A 25 -1.99 34.81 5.47
C LEU A 25 -1.10 35.90 4.86
N LEU A 26 -0.50 35.64 3.69
CA LEU A 26 0.24 36.62 2.89
C LEU A 26 -0.66 37.45 1.96
N GLY A 27 -1.98 37.44 2.18
CA GLY A 27 -2.94 38.33 1.52
C GLY A 27 -3.58 37.80 0.24
N ASN A 28 -3.35 36.54 -0.11
CA ASN A 28 -3.87 35.95 -1.34
C ASN A 28 -5.22 35.25 -1.14
N ARG A 29 -6.08 35.25 -2.15
CA ARG A 29 -7.33 34.49 -2.20
C ARG A 29 -7.04 33.10 -2.73
N VAL A 30 -7.12 32.10 -1.85
CA VAL A 30 -6.65 30.74 -2.16
C VAL A 30 -7.75 29.70 -1.98
N LEU A 31 -7.88 28.81 -2.96
CA LEU A 31 -8.72 27.61 -2.90
C LEU A 31 -7.83 26.35 -2.79
N GLN A 32 -8.09 25.53 -1.78
CA GLN A 32 -7.62 24.14 -1.75
C GLN A 32 -8.63 23.23 -2.45
N LEU A 33 -8.15 22.41 -3.38
CA LEU A 33 -8.98 21.45 -4.11
C LEU A 33 -8.48 20.02 -3.82
N GLY A 34 -9.28 19.22 -3.12
CA GLY A 34 -9.00 17.81 -2.87
C GLY A 34 -9.32 16.96 -4.08
N CYS A 35 -8.29 16.36 -4.70
CA CYS A 35 -8.37 15.52 -5.89
C CYS A 35 -7.96 14.07 -5.59
N ASP A 36 -8.41 13.56 -4.44
CA ASP A 36 -8.15 12.20 -3.99
C ASP A 36 -9.49 11.51 -3.64
N PRO A 37 -9.76 10.28 -4.12
CA PRO A 37 -10.91 9.49 -3.67
C PRO A 37 -11.04 9.35 -2.15
N LYS A 38 -9.94 9.50 -1.41
CA LYS A 38 -9.87 9.52 0.06
C LYS A 38 -10.60 10.71 0.71
N HIS A 39 -10.82 11.80 -0.03
CA HIS A 39 -11.68 12.95 0.34
C HIS A 39 -11.41 13.60 1.72
N ASP A 40 -10.16 13.62 2.18
CA ASP A 40 -9.76 14.17 3.48
C ASP A 40 -8.73 15.31 3.36
N SER A 41 -8.56 15.87 2.17
CA SER A 41 -7.53 16.89 1.90
C SER A 41 -7.79 18.16 2.70
N CYS A 42 -9.05 18.62 2.73
CA CYS A 42 -9.47 19.86 3.35
C CYS A 42 -9.78 19.73 4.85
N ASN A 43 -9.77 18.52 5.44
CA ASN A 43 -10.21 18.32 6.82
C ASN A 43 -9.45 19.20 7.82
N ALA A 44 -8.12 19.25 7.71
CA ALA A 44 -7.29 20.09 8.57
C ALA A 44 -7.53 21.60 8.30
N LEU A 45 -7.78 21.98 7.06
CA LEU A 45 -8.09 23.37 6.67
C LEU A 45 -9.39 23.85 7.34
N PHE A 46 -10.37 22.96 7.52
CA PHE A 46 -11.66 23.22 8.15
C PHE A 46 -11.74 22.75 9.61
N GLY A 47 -10.60 22.64 10.30
CA GLY A 47 -10.55 22.35 11.74
C GLY A 47 -11.15 20.99 12.12
N GLY A 48 -11.07 20.00 11.23
CA GLY A 48 -11.57 18.64 11.41
C GLY A 48 -12.96 18.39 10.82
N VAL A 49 -13.60 19.40 10.23
CA VAL A 49 -14.88 19.21 9.52
C VAL A 49 -14.62 18.53 8.18
N SER A 50 -15.22 17.36 7.99
CA SER A 50 -15.23 16.67 6.70
C SER A 50 -16.22 17.34 5.76
N LEU A 51 -15.72 17.84 4.62
CA LEU A 51 -16.55 18.48 3.60
C LEU A 51 -17.28 17.41 2.77
N PRO A 52 -18.53 17.68 2.32
CA PRO A 52 -19.17 16.80 1.36
C PRO A 52 -18.42 16.85 0.02
N THR A 53 -18.29 15.70 -0.63
CA THR A 53 -17.64 15.64 -1.94
C THR A 53 -18.56 16.20 -3.03
N LEU A 54 -17.99 16.83 -4.05
CA LEU A 54 -18.70 17.32 -5.23
C LEU A 54 -19.52 16.20 -5.88
N GLY A 55 -18.95 14.99 -5.98
CA GLY A 55 -19.64 13.82 -6.50
C GLY A 55 -20.88 13.45 -5.69
N ASP A 56 -20.81 13.50 -4.36
CA ASP A 56 -21.93 13.16 -3.49
C ASP A 56 -23.01 14.25 -3.50
N VAL A 57 -22.63 15.53 -3.46
CA VAL A 57 -23.59 16.63 -3.59
C VAL A 57 -24.32 16.55 -4.93
N TRP A 58 -23.60 16.30 -6.03
CA TRP A 58 -24.23 16.13 -7.34
C TRP A 58 -25.20 14.95 -7.40
N ARG A 59 -24.83 13.80 -6.80
CA ARG A 59 -25.72 12.62 -6.73
C ARG A 59 -27.01 12.93 -5.98
N THR A 60 -26.92 13.66 -4.87
CA THR A 60 -28.09 14.10 -4.10
C THR A 60 -29.01 14.98 -4.95
N TYR A 61 -28.47 16.00 -5.61
CA TYR A 61 -29.25 16.90 -6.46
C TYR A 61 -29.89 16.17 -7.63
N LYS A 62 -29.17 15.21 -8.24
CA LYS A 62 -29.69 14.38 -9.32
C LYS A 62 -30.81 13.45 -8.85
N ALA A 63 -30.68 12.83 -7.68
CA ALA A 63 -31.71 11.95 -7.13
C ALA A 63 -33.02 12.71 -6.85
N GLU A 64 -32.92 14.00 -6.55
CA GLU A 64 -34.05 14.91 -6.34
C GLU A 64 -34.58 15.54 -7.64
N GLY A 65 -33.96 15.28 -8.79
CA GLY A 65 -34.32 15.89 -10.08
C GLY A 65 -34.06 17.41 -10.14
N ARG A 66 -33.07 17.89 -9.39
CA ARG A 66 -32.70 19.32 -9.27
C ARG A 66 -31.26 19.59 -9.69
N GLU A 67 -30.67 18.80 -10.59
CA GLU A 67 -29.28 19.01 -11.03
C GLU A 67 -28.99 20.44 -11.55
N ASP A 68 -29.95 21.10 -12.18
CA ASP A 68 -29.82 22.47 -12.68
C ASP A 68 -29.77 23.53 -11.56
N ALA A 69 -30.25 23.18 -10.36
CA ALA A 69 -30.18 24.05 -9.18
C ALA A 69 -28.84 23.96 -8.45
N LEU A 70 -27.95 23.04 -8.85
CA LEU A 70 -26.63 22.92 -8.25
C LEU A 70 -25.78 24.14 -8.63
N GLN A 71 -25.24 24.82 -7.61
CA GLN A 71 -24.44 26.04 -7.72
C GLN A 71 -23.14 25.92 -6.92
N VAL A 72 -22.20 26.84 -7.17
CA VAL A 72 -20.87 26.86 -6.54
C VAL A 72 -20.91 26.80 -5.00
N GLU A 73 -21.86 27.48 -4.36
CA GLU A 73 -22.00 27.55 -2.90
C GLU A 73 -22.34 26.22 -2.22
N HIS A 74 -22.76 25.22 -3.00
CA HIS A 74 -23.05 23.88 -2.48
C HIS A 74 -21.83 22.96 -2.44
N VAL A 75 -20.74 23.33 -3.13
CA VAL A 75 -19.55 22.47 -3.29
C VAL A 75 -18.25 23.18 -2.92
N VAL A 76 -18.23 24.51 -2.89
CA VAL A 76 -17.08 25.32 -2.43
C VAL A 76 -17.43 25.98 -1.11
N PHE A 77 -16.67 25.63 -0.07
CA PHE A 77 -16.85 26.12 1.28
C PHE A 77 -15.76 27.12 1.64
N LYS A 78 -16.02 27.96 2.64
CA LYS A 78 -15.04 28.93 3.16
C LYS A 78 -14.89 28.77 4.66
N THR A 79 -13.69 29.04 5.16
CA THR A 79 -13.42 29.06 6.59
C THR A 79 -12.40 30.15 6.92
N ALA A 80 -12.46 30.65 8.15
CA ALA A 80 -11.47 31.55 8.70
C ALA A 80 -10.37 30.73 9.39
N ILE A 81 -9.12 31.11 9.19
CA ILE A 81 -7.95 30.46 9.79
C ILE A 81 -7.20 31.43 10.71
N MET A 82 -6.37 30.89 11.61
CA MET A 82 -5.52 31.66 12.53
C MET A 82 -6.30 32.79 13.24
N ASP A 83 -7.34 32.41 13.97
CA ASP A 83 -8.21 33.34 14.73
C ASP A 83 -8.82 34.48 13.88
N GLY A 84 -9.06 34.22 12.59
CA GLY A 84 -9.68 35.18 11.67
C GLY A 84 -8.70 36.04 10.89
N ALA A 85 -7.39 35.76 10.97
CA ALA A 85 -6.38 36.51 10.23
C ALA A 85 -6.51 36.37 8.69
N ALA A 86 -7.05 35.26 8.19
CA ALA A 86 -7.31 35.06 6.77
C ALA A 86 -8.54 34.18 6.52
N THR A 87 -9.11 34.31 5.32
CA THR A 87 -10.16 33.42 4.81
C THR A 87 -9.61 32.56 3.69
N VAL A 88 -9.89 31.25 3.74
CA VAL A 88 -9.51 30.26 2.73
C VAL A 88 -10.76 29.56 2.21
N TYR A 89 -10.67 29.06 0.97
CA TYR A 89 -11.72 28.30 0.33
C TYR A 89 -11.30 26.83 0.19
N GLY A 90 -12.26 25.92 0.23
CA GLY A 90 -12.01 24.49 0.07
C GLY A 90 -13.12 23.79 -0.72
N CYS A 91 -12.73 22.78 -1.47
CA CYS A 91 -13.63 21.90 -2.21
C CYS A 91 -13.03 20.49 -2.26
N GLU A 92 -13.83 19.47 -1.99
CA GLU A 92 -13.46 18.07 -2.17
C GLU A 92 -14.12 17.56 -3.44
N ILE A 93 -13.35 17.21 -4.48
CA ILE A 93 -13.93 16.54 -5.66
C ILE A 93 -14.36 15.12 -5.27
N GLY A 94 -13.52 14.45 -4.47
CA GLY A 94 -13.69 13.07 -4.05
C GLY A 94 -13.50 12.07 -5.19
N GLY A 95 -14.09 10.89 -5.03
CA GLY A 95 -14.00 9.77 -5.97
C GLY A 95 -15.28 8.94 -6.00
N PRO A 96 -15.33 7.88 -6.81
CA PRO A 96 -16.44 6.93 -6.74
C PRO A 96 -16.48 6.24 -5.36
N GLU A 97 -17.61 5.57 -5.06
CA GLU A 97 -17.73 4.76 -3.84
C GLU A 97 -16.54 3.79 -3.69
N VAL A 98 -16.09 3.58 -2.46
CA VAL A 98 -14.99 2.64 -2.16
C VAL A 98 -15.29 1.28 -2.77
N GLY A 99 -14.35 0.77 -3.57
CA GLY A 99 -14.48 -0.52 -4.26
C GLY A 99 -15.30 -0.50 -5.55
N ARG A 100 -15.75 0.67 -6.03
CA ARG A 100 -16.52 0.81 -7.28
C ARG A 100 -16.00 1.93 -8.17
N GLY A 101 -16.32 1.85 -9.46
CA GLY A 101 -16.05 2.92 -10.42
C GLY A 101 -14.57 3.11 -10.78
N CYS A 102 -14.23 4.31 -11.25
CA CYS A 102 -12.86 4.70 -11.60
C CYS A 102 -12.57 6.08 -11.00
N GLY A 103 -11.58 6.16 -10.10
CA GLY A 103 -11.18 7.40 -9.42
C GLY A 103 -10.93 8.54 -10.39
N GLY A 104 -10.16 8.28 -11.45
CA GLY A 104 -9.86 9.28 -12.48
C GLY A 104 -11.10 9.84 -13.19
N ARG A 105 -12.14 9.04 -13.44
CA ARG A 105 -13.39 9.56 -14.05
C ARG A 105 -14.14 10.49 -13.12
N GLY A 106 -14.12 10.22 -11.81
CA GLY A 106 -14.69 11.12 -10.81
C GLY A 106 -13.98 12.48 -10.79
N ILE A 107 -12.65 12.45 -10.85
CA ILE A 107 -11.84 13.67 -10.92
C ILE A 107 -12.16 14.48 -12.18
N THR A 108 -12.13 13.87 -13.37
CA THR A 108 -12.48 14.56 -14.63
C THR A 108 -13.88 15.18 -14.57
N PHE A 109 -14.88 14.43 -14.08
CA PHE A 109 -16.23 14.93 -13.92
C PHE A 109 -16.30 16.14 -12.96
N GLY A 110 -15.57 16.10 -11.84
CA GLY A 110 -15.49 17.20 -10.90
C GLY A 110 -14.94 18.48 -11.54
N PHE A 111 -13.85 18.38 -12.29
CA PHE A 111 -13.30 19.52 -13.04
C PHE A 111 -14.28 20.06 -14.06
N ASP A 112 -14.91 19.20 -14.86
CA ASP A 112 -15.91 19.62 -15.85
C ASP A 112 -17.08 20.37 -15.17
N LEU A 113 -17.46 20.01 -13.94
CA LEU A 113 -18.49 20.73 -13.18
C LEU A 113 -18.00 22.07 -12.62
N LEU A 114 -16.77 22.13 -12.09
CA LEU A 114 -16.18 23.39 -11.61
C LEU A 114 -15.97 24.38 -12.77
N GLU A 115 -15.58 23.91 -13.95
CA GLU A 115 -15.50 24.72 -15.17
C GLU A 115 -16.87 25.30 -15.55
N LYS A 116 -17.95 24.50 -15.45
CA LYS A 116 -19.32 24.99 -15.66
C LYS A 116 -19.73 26.06 -14.64
N PHE A 117 -19.23 25.99 -13.41
CA PHE A 117 -19.40 27.03 -12.40
C PHE A 117 -18.48 28.25 -12.58
N GLY A 118 -17.72 28.29 -13.67
CA GLY A 118 -16.88 29.42 -14.02
C GLY A 118 -15.57 29.48 -13.25
N LEU A 119 -14.95 28.32 -12.93
CA LEU A 119 -13.65 28.24 -12.25
C LEU A 119 -12.60 29.25 -12.78
N SER A 120 -12.56 29.47 -14.09
CA SER A 120 -11.64 30.42 -14.75
C SER A 120 -11.98 31.90 -14.56
N GLN A 121 -13.19 32.20 -14.09
CA GLN A 121 -13.70 33.56 -13.82
C GLN A 121 -13.63 33.92 -12.33
N TRP A 122 -13.31 32.96 -11.47
CA TRP A 122 -13.20 33.22 -10.04
C TRP A 122 -11.98 34.10 -9.77
N ALA A 123 -12.19 35.15 -8.97
CA ALA A 123 -11.12 36.05 -8.54
C ALA A 123 -10.28 35.41 -7.42
N LEU A 124 -9.65 34.28 -7.71
CA LEU A 124 -8.69 33.60 -6.85
C LEU A 124 -7.28 33.85 -7.39
N ASP A 125 -6.34 34.13 -6.49
CA ASP A 125 -4.93 34.27 -6.85
C ASP A 125 -4.29 32.88 -7.03
N TYR A 126 -4.73 31.90 -6.22
CA TYR A 126 -4.23 30.53 -6.29
C TYR A 126 -5.35 29.49 -6.14
N VAL A 127 -5.24 28.43 -6.94
CA VAL A 127 -5.93 27.15 -6.72
C VAL A 127 -4.84 26.11 -6.53
N VAL A 128 -4.79 25.48 -5.36
CA VAL A 128 -3.80 24.46 -5.01
C VAL A 128 -4.51 23.11 -4.93
N MET A 129 -4.13 22.20 -5.81
CA MET A 129 -4.82 20.92 -6.00
C MET A 129 -4.00 19.77 -5.40
N ASP A 130 -4.57 19.04 -4.46
CA ASP A 130 -3.95 17.87 -3.82
C ASP A 130 -4.32 16.60 -4.59
N PHE A 131 -3.38 16.09 -5.41
CA PHE A 131 -3.60 14.93 -6.27
C PHE A 131 -3.00 13.65 -5.71
N LEU A 132 -3.73 12.54 -5.87
CA LEU A 132 -3.17 11.20 -5.68
C LEU A 132 -2.07 10.95 -6.73
N GLY A 133 -0.82 10.83 -6.29
CA GLY A 133 0.36 10.67 -7.16
C GLY A 133 0.96 9.26 -7.19
N ASP A 134 0.31 8.26 -6.60
CA ASP A 134 0.74 6.86 -6.73
C ASP A 134 0.62 6.35 -8.17
N VAL A 135 -0.35 6.89 -8.91
CA VAL A 135 -0.62 6.59 -10.31
C VAL A 135 -0.76 7.89 -11.08
N VAL A 136 -0.06 8.00 -12.21
CA VAL A 136 -0.14 9.17 -13.10
C VAL A 136 -0.72 8.72 -14.43
N CYS A 137 -1.94 8.18 -14.38
CA CYS A 137 -2.64 7.67 -15.56
C CYS A 137 -4.10 8.14 -15.60
N GLY A 138 -4.67 8.18 -16.80
CA GLY A 138 -6.07 8.56 -17.02
C GLY A 138 -6.43 9.89 -16.35
N GLY A 139 -7.48 9.87 -15.54
CA GLY A 139 -7.98 11.08 -14.88
C GLY A 139 -7.07 11.66 -13.78
N PHE A 140 -6.12 10.88 -13.23
CA PHE A 140 -5.13 11.39 -12.28
C PHE A 140 -3.99 12.16 -12.97
N ALA A 141 -3.84 11.98 -14.28
CA ALA A 141 -2.96 12.78 -15.12
C ALA A 141 -3.66 14.04 -15.68
N THR A 142 -4.95 14.24 -15.44
CA THR A 142 -5.73 15.36 -16.00
C THR A 142 -5.07 16.74 -15.82
N PRO A 143 -4.49 17.09 -14.66
CA PRO A 143 -3.77 18.36 -14.50
C PRO A 143 -2.64 18.57 -15.51
N LEU A 144 -1.92 17.50 -15.82
CA LEU A 144 -0.80 17.49 -16.76
C LEU A 144 -1.33 17.43 -18.21
N SER A 145 -2.22 16.49 -18.48
CA SER A 145 -2.67 16.16 -19.84
C SER A 145 -3.60 17.20 -20.46
N ARG A 146 -4.42 17.88 -19.64
CA ARG A 146 -5.25 19.02 -20.07
C ARG A 146 -4.60 20.37 -19.80
N SER A 147 -3.37 20.40 -19.27
CA SER A 147 -2.68 21.64 -18.85
C SER A 147 -3.53 22.51 -17.92
N LEU A 148 -4.31 21.90 -17.02
CA LEU A 148 -5.10 22.63 -16.02
C LEU A 148 -4.19 23.23 -14.93
N ALA A 149 -3.11 22.53 -14.59
CA ALA A 149 -2.07 23.05 -13.72
C ALA A 149 -1.03 23.79 -14.54
N GLU A 150 -0.65 24.99 -14.10
CA GLU A 150 0.50 25.69 -14.66
C GLU A 150 1.78 25.15 -14.03
N GLU A 151 1.72 24.87 -12.72
CA GLU A 151 2.85 24.52 -11.88
C GLU A 151 2.59 23.23 -11.12
N VAL A 152 3.60 22.37 -11.04
CA VAL A 152 3.55 21.10 -10.30
C VAL A 152 4.66 21.06 -9.26
N ILE A 153 4.28 20.78 -8.01
CA ILE A 153 5.17 20.49 -6.90
C ILE A 153 5.07 18.99 -6.60
N ILE A 154 6.21 18.32 -6.48
CA ILE A 154 6.27 16.89 -6.16
C ILE A 154 6.73 16.74 -4.70
N LEU A 155 5.88 16.11 -3.89
CA LEU A 155 6.19 15.77 -2.51
C LEU A 155 6.80 14.37 -2.44
N CYS A 156 7.97 14.27 -1.83
CA CYS A 156 8.70 13.02 -1.63
C CYS A 156 9.34 13.00 -0.24
N GLY A 157 9.79 11.83 0.21
CA GLY A 157 10.75 11.65 1.28
C GLY A 157 11.98 10.93 0.73
N ASN A 158 12.88 10.51 1.62
CA ASN A 158 14.14 9.88 1.23
C ASN A 158 14.03 8.38 0.88
N ASP A 159 12.84 7.77 1.02
CA ASP A 159 12.64 6.35 0.70
C ASP A 159 12.49 6.06 -0.80
N ARG A 160 12.85 4.83 -1.18
CA ARG A 160 12.84 4.37 -2.58
C ARG A 160 11.47 4.47 -3.24
N GLN A 161 10.40 4.11 -2.55
CA GLN A 161 9.08 4.08 -3.17
C GLN A 161 8.54 5.50 -3.40
N SER A 162 8.81 6.42 -2.48
CA SER A 162 8.53 7.84 -2.63
C SER A 162 9.21 8.43 -3.87
N LEU A 163 10.53 8.23 -3.99
CA LEU A 163 11.31 8.79 -5.10
C LEU A 163 10.98 8.10 -6.43
N TYR A 164 10.58 6.84 -6.40
CA TYR A 164 10.08 6.15 -7.59
C TYR A 164 8.79 6.78 -8.11
N ALA A 165 7.84 7.10 -7.20
CA ALA A 165 6.65 7.83 -7.58
C ALA A 165 6.99 9.23 -8.12
N ALA A 166 7.92 9.95 -7.47
CA ALA A 166 8.41 11.24 -7.95
C ALA A 166 9.02 11.16 -9.35
N ASN A 167 9.82 10.12 -9.63
CA ASN A 167 10.39 9.86 -10.95
C ASN A 167 9.30 9.64 -12.01
N ASN A 168 8.28 8.83 -11.70
CA ASN A 168 7.16 8.60 -12.62
C ASN A 168 6.33 9.86 -12.90
N ILE A 169 6.13 10.72 -11.88
CA ILE A 169 5.47 12.02 -12.06
C ILE A 169 6.32 12.92 -12.97
N ALA A 170 7.64 12.94 -12.78
CA ALA A 170 8.55 13.70 -13.62
C ALA A 170 8.53 13.19 -15.08
N SER A 171 8.56 11.87 -15.28
CA SER A 171 8.41 11.23 -16.60
C SER A 171 7.11 11.61 -17.29
N ALA A 172 5.99 11.56 -16.56
CA ALA A 172 4.69 11.94 -17.10
C ALA A 172 4.65 13.43 -17.48
N ALA A 173 5.15 14.32 -16.61
CA ALA A 173 5.20 15.76 -16.90
C ALA A 173 6.06 16.06 -18.13
N LYS A 174 7.24 15.43 -18.25
CA LYS A 174 8.11 15.56 -19.42
C LYS A 174 7.44 15.05 -20.71
N TYR A 175 6.75 13.91 -20.63
CA TYR A 175 5.98 13.37 -21.74
C TYR A 175 4.90 14.35 -22.24
N PHE A 176 4.07 14.89 -21.34
CA PHE A 176 3.03 15.86 -21.73
C PHE A 176 3.61 17.18 -22.23
N ALA A 177 4.72 17.66 -21.66
CA ALA A 177 5.43 18.83 -22.17
C ALA A 177 5.93 18.61 -23.61
N SER A 178 6.45 17.41 -23.93
CA SER A 178 6.89 17.06 -25.30
C SER A 178 5.75 17.07 -26.33
N MET A 179 4.50 16.89 -25.88
CA MET A 179 3.29 16.99 -26.71
C MET A 179 2.71 18.41 -26.78
N GLY A 180 3.43 19.43 -26.28
CA GLY A 180 2.98 20.82 -26.29
C GLY A 180 2.18 21.25 -25.06
N GLY A 181 2.13 20.43 -24.01
CA GLY A 181 1.55 20.81 -22.72
C GLY A 181 2.30 21.98 -22.08
N ARG A 182 1.57 22.83 -21.34
CA ARG A 182 2.13 24.05 -20.72
C ARG A 182 2.53 23.88 -19.25
N THR A 183 2.17 22.76 -18.65
CA THR A 183 2.47 22.47 -17.25
C THR A 183 3.97 22.29 -17.06
N ARG A 184 4.52 22.95 -16.04
CA ARG A 184 5.94 22.83 -15.66
C ARG A 184 6.09 22.25 -14.25
N LEU A 185 7.15 21.47 -14.05
CA LEU A 185 7.60 21.11 -12.71
C LEU A 185 8.29 22.31 -12.07
N VAL A 186 7.97 22.58 -10.81
CA VAL A 186 8.62 23.64 -10.03
C VAL A 186 9.78 23.09 -9.23
N GLY A 187 9.62 21.89 -8.67
CA GLY A 187 10.66 21.23 -7.89
C GLY A 187 10.09 20.18 -6.92
N LEU A 188 10.97 19.68 -6.08
CA LEU A 188 10.67 18.69 -5.04
C LEU A 188 10.50 19.36 -3.68
N VAL A 189 9.57 18.87 -2.88
CA VAL A 189 9.53 19.15 -1.44
C VAL A 189 9.79 17.84 -0.72
N VAL A 190 10.83 17.83 0.12
CA VAL A 190 11.20 16.67 0.93
C VAL A 190 10.43 16.76 2.25
N ASN A 191 9.45 15.87 2.45
CA ASN A 191 8.70 15.77 3.69
C ASN A 191 9.18 14.59 4.52
N ARG A 192 9.03 14.73 5.85
CA ARG A 192 9.58 13.79 6.84
C ARG A 192 11.08 13.56 6.59
N ASP A 193 11.79 14.65 6.33
CA ASP A 193 13.22 14.59 6.05
C ASP A 193 13.95 13.97 7.23
N ASP A 194 14.67 12.89 6.96
CA ASP A 194 15.48 12.13 7.91
C ASP A 194 16.96 12.54 7.88
N GLY A 195 17.32 13.52 7.05
CA GLY A 195 18.69 14.04 6.92
C GLY A 195 19.63 13.17 6.10
N SER A 196 19.14 12.08 5.48
CA SER A 196 19.97 11.19 4.64
C SER A 196 20.42 11.82 3.31
N GLY A 197 19.74 12.89 2.87
CA GLY A 197 20.04 13.63 1.65
C GLY A 197 19.80 12.83 0.36
N VAL A 198 19.12 11.68 0.43
CA VAL A 198 18.85 10.83 -0.74
C VAL A 198 17.98 11.57 -1.76
N ALA A 199 16.94 12.26 -1.30
CA ALA A 199 16.06 13.04 -2.15
C ALA A 199 16.79 14.21 -2.83
N ALA A 200 17.78 14.84 -2.16
CA ALA A 200 18.60 15.89 -2.76
C ALA A 200 19.47 15.35 -3.91
N ARG A 201 20.15 14.20 -3.71
CA ARG A 201 20.91 13.54 -4.78
C ARG A 201 20.02 13.13 -5.96
N PHE A 202 18.83 12.63 -5.67
CA PHE A 202 17.84 12.34 -6.70
C PHE A 202 17.46 13.61 -7.49
N ALA A 203 17.15 14.70 -6.78
CA ALA A 203 16.76 15.99 -7.36
C ALA A 203 17.83 16.52 -8.33
N GLU A 204 19.10 16.47 -7.92
CA GLU A 204 20.24 16.86 -8.75
C GLU A 204 20.31 16.02 -10.04
N ARG A 205 20.16 14.70 -9.95
CA ARG A 205 20.24 13.81 -11.12
C ARG A 205 19.09 14.00 -12.10
N ILE A 206 17.89 14.34 -11.63
CA ILE A 206 16.75 14.62 -12.51
C ILE A 206 16.64 16.09 -12.92
N ASN A 207 17.58 16.92 -12.47
CA ASN A 207 17.64 18.36 -12.69
C ASN A 207 16.37 19.09 -12.21
N LEU A 208 15.97 18.81 -10.97
CA LEU A 208 14.92 19.54 -10.25
C LEU A 208 15.49 20.13 -8.94
N PRO A 209 15.09 21.35 -8.57
CA PRO A 209 15.48 21.92 -7.28
C PRO A 209 14.70 21.28 -6.13
N VAL A 210 15.33 21.19 -4.97
CA VAL A 210 14.62 20.98 -3.69
C VAL A 210 14.14 22.34 -3.20
N LEU A 211 12.83 22.53 -3.16
CA LEU A 211 12.17 23.78 -2.77
C LEU A 211 12.11 23.97 -1.25
N ALA A 212 11.93 22.87 -0.53
CA ALA A 212 11.90 22.85 0.93
C ALA A 212 12.18 21.43 1.47
N SER A 213 12.81 21.38 2.64
CA SER A 213 12.90 20.18 3.48
C SER A 213 12.09 20.41 4.75
N ILE A 214 11.09 19.56 4.97
CA ILE A 214 10.21 19.58 6.14
C ILE A 214 10.64 18.42 7.05
N PRO A 215 11.14 18.70 8.27
CA PRO A 215 11.64 17.68 9.17
C PRO A 215 10.50 16.80 9.70
N LEU A 216 10.82 15.55 10.05
CA LEU A 216 9.91 14.73 10.83
C LEU A 216 9.87 15.20 12.29
N ASP A 217 8.81 15.94 12.65
CA ASP A 217 8.56 16.34 14.03
C ASP A 217 7.33 15.62 14.61
N ARG A 218 7.50 15.03 15.81
CA ARG A 218 6.44 14.26 16.46
C ARG A 218 5.29 15.14 16.95
N LYS A 219 5.59 16.29 17.55
CA LYS A 219 4.57 17.22 18.07
C LYS A 219 3.74 17.76 16.91
N ILE A 220 4.38 18.17 15.81
CA ILE A 220 3.68 18.66 14.63
C ILE A 220 2.85 17.59 13.97
N ARG A 221 3.35 16.33 13.92
CA ARG A 221 2.54 15.20 13.46
C ARG A 221 1.29 15.02 14.33
N GLU A 222 1.44 14.97 15.65
CA GLU A 222 0.30 14.79 16.57
C GLU A 222 -0.71 15.96 16.44
N MET A 223 -0.24 17.18 16.18
CA MET A 223 -1.09 18.33 15.89
C MET A 223 -1.82 18.21 14.55
N ALA A 224 -1.14 17.77 13.51
CA ALA A 224 -1.73 17.53 12.19
C ALA A 224 -2.79 16.43 12.24
N ASP A 225 -2.51 15.34 12.97
CA ASP A 225 -3.47 14.25 13.23
C ASP A 225 -4.72 14.77 13.97
N ALA A 226 -4.56 15.82 14.79
CA ALA A 226 -5.65 16.56 15.44
C ALA A 226 -6.24 17.70 14.59
N CYS A 227 -6.00 17.72 13.27
CA CYS A 227 -6.50 18.72 12.32
C CYS A 227 -6.10 20.17 12.64
N LYS A 228 -4.90 20.37 13.19
CA LYS A 228 -4.32 21.70 13.46
C LYS A 228 -3.25 22.05 12.43
N LEU A 229 -3.17 23.34 12.10
CA LEU A 229 -2.12 23.89 11.23
C LEU A 229 -0.76 23.81 11.92
N ALA A 230 0.28 23.48 11.16
CA ALA A 230 1.67 23.50 11.63
C ALA A 230 2.21 24.93 11.73
N LEU A 231 1.54 25.92 11.12
CA LEU A 231 1.96 27.32 11.10
C LEU A 231 1.98 28.00 12.48
N VAL A 232 1.46 27.36 13.52
CA VAL A 232 1.57 27.85 14.91
C VAL A 232 2.95 27.58 15.52
N ASP A 233 3.75 26.74 14.87
CA ASP A 233 5.13 26.45 15.25
C ASP A 233 6.07 27.29 14.38
N ASP A 234 7.00 28.01 15.01
CA ASP A 234 7.81 29.03 14.33
C ASP A 234 8.70 28.45 13.23
N ASP A 235 9.26 27.26 13.44
CA ASP A 235 10.16 26.62 12.47
C ASP A 235 9.38 26.18 11.22
N PHE A 236 8.24 25.53 11.41
CA PHE A 236 7.36 25.12 10.32
C PHE A 236 6.77 26.34 9.61
N ASN A 237 6.34 27.34 10.37
CA ASN A 237 5.87 28.61 9.84
C ASN A 237 6.91 29.25 8.92
N ALA A 238 8.17 29.31 9.34
CA ALA A 238 9.27 29.87 8.54
C ALA A 238 9.56 29.06 7.27
N ILE A 239 9.43 27.73 7.30
CA ILE A 239 9.58 26.89 6.10
C ILE A 239 8.50 27.24 5.07
N PHE A 240 7.24 27.24 5.47
CA PHE A 240 6.13 27.56 4.58
C PHE A 240 6.16 29.02 4.12
N ASP A 241 6.59 29.93 4.99
CA ASP A 241 6.74 31.36 4.67
C ASP A 241 7.73 31.58 3.52
N ARG A 242 8.94 31.01 3.60
CA ARG A 242 9.93 31.08 2.53
C ARG A 242 9.42 30.48 1.22
N LEU A 243 8.75 29.33 1.29
CA LEU A 243 8.21 28.67 0.10
C LEU A 243 7.09 29.50 -0.55
N ALA A 244 6.14 29.99 0.25
CA ALA A 244 5.02 30.78 -0.24
C ALA A 244 5.49 32.13 -0.82
N GLN A 245 6.42 32.80 -0.15
CA GLN A 245 7.03 34.03 -0.67
C GLN A 245 7.76 33.78 -1.99
N GLY A 246 8.48 32.65 -2.10
CA GLY A 246 9.11 32.24 -3.35
C GLY A 246 8.13 32.05 -4.51
N ILE A 247 6.94 31.48 -4.22
CA ILE A 247 5.86 31.31 -5.20
C ILE A 247 5.26 32.67 -5.59
N ILE A 248 5.00 33.54 -4.63
CA ILE A 248 4.40 34.88 -4.84
C ILE A 248 5.34 35.75 -5.68
N ASP A 249 6.61 35.82 -5.29
CA ASP A 249 7.61 36.68 -5.94
C ASP A 249 8.15 36.09 -7.24
N ARG A 250 7.72 34.88 -7.61
CA ARG A 250 8.23 34.12 -8.76
C ARG A 250 9.76 33.95 -8.70
N SER A 251 10.31 33.81 -7.49
CA SER A 251 11.75 33.72 -7.22
C SER A 251 12.25 32.30 -6.99
N LEU A 252 11.37 31.29 -7.07
CA LEU A 252 11.78 29.89 -7.08
C LEU A 252 12.72 29.58 -8.27
N PRO A 253 13.68 28.65 -8.12
CA PRO A 253 14.61 28.33 -9.19
C PRO A 253 13.87 27.92 -10.47
N PRO A 254 14.23 28.48 -11.64
CA PRO A 254 13.56 28.14 -12.89
C PRO A 254 13.92 26.71 -13.31
N VAL A 255 12.92 25.97 -13.78
CA VAL A 255 13.07 24.63 -14.35
C VAL A 255 12.59 24.66 -15.79
N ALA A 256 13.47 24.27 -16.70
CA ALA A 256 13.12 24.08 -18.10
C ALA A 256 12.79 22.60 -18.33
N MET A 257 11.59 22.31 -18.85
CA MET A 257 11.08 20.93 -18.94
C MET A 257 11.90 20.02 -19.87
N ASP A 258 12.59 20.59 -20.85
CA ASP A 258 13.54 19.91 -21.73
C ASP A 258 14.80 19.44 -20.99
N GLN A 259 15.16 20.12 -19.88
CA GLN A 259 16.31 19.78 -19.05
C GLN A 259 15.98 18.81 -17.91
N VAL A 260 14.70 18.52 -17.64
CA VAL A 260 14.30 17.50 -16.65
C VAL A 260 14.69 16.12 -17.18
N GLN A 261 15.39 15.31 -16.38
CA GLN A 261 15.90 14.00 -16.78
C GLN A 261 15.41 12.91 -15.83
N PRO A 262 14.18 12.42 -15.99
CA PRO A 262 13.74 11.25 -15.24
C PRO A 262 14.68 10.07 -15.51
N LEU A 263 14.96 9.30 -14.47
CA LEU A 263 15.95 8.22 -14.51
C LEU A 263 15.32 6.94 -15.02
N GLU A 264 16.09 6.17 -15.79
CA GLU A 264 15.79 4.76 -16.04
C GLU A 264 15.99 3.93 -14.75
N TYR A 265 15.56 2.67 -14.75
CA TYR A 265 15.49 1.88 -13.52
C TYR A 265 16.87 1.63 -12.85
N ASP A 266 17.89 1.32 -13.65
CA ASP A 266 19.27 1.12 -13.21
C ASP A 266 19.88 2.42 -12.66
N GLU A 267 19.70 3.53 -13.37
CA GLU A 267 20.10 4.86 -12.92
C GLU A 267 19.38 5.24 -11.63
N PHE A 268 18.09 4.92 -11.50
CA PHE A 268 17.31 5.18 -10.31
C PHE A 268 17.82 4.38 -9.11
N LEU A 269 18.17 3.10 -9.27
CA LEU A 269 18.73 2.28 -8.19
C LEU A 269 20.05 2.85 -7.66
N SER A 270 20.90 3.37 -8.55
CA SER A 270 22.20 3.93 -8.15
C SER A 270 22.08 5.18 -7.26
N VAL A 271 20.94 5.87 -7.23
CA VAL A 271 20.65 6.94 -6.24
C VAL A 271 20.73 6.43 -4.79
N PHE A 272 20.40 5.15 -4.60
CA PHE A 272 20.42 4.46 -3.32
C PHE A 272 21.72 3.67 -3.10
N GLY A 273 22.70 3.78 -4.00
CA GLY A 273 23.90 2.95 -3.99
C GLY A 273 23.61 1.47 -4.30
N ALA A 274 22.50 1.19 -4.99
CA ALA A 274 22.14 -0.14 -5.44
C ALA A 274 22.33 -0.26 -6.96
N GLU A 275 22.50 -1.49 -7.44
CA GLU A 275 22.60 -1.82 -8.86
C GLU A 275 21.55 -2.89 -9.18
N GLU A 276 21.05 -2.89 -10.41
CA GLU A 276 20.18 -3.97 -10.87
C GLU A 276 21.02 -5.25 -11.01
N PRO A 277 20.62 -6.36 -10.36
CA PRO A 277 21.33 -7.62 -10.52
C PRO A 277 21.30 -8.08 -11.99
N ASP A 278 22.43 -8.54 -12.51
CA ASP A 278 22.52 -9.18 -13.83
C ASP A 278 21.97 -10.62 -13.77
N VAL A 279 20.68 -10.73 -13.43
CA VAL A 279 19.94 -11.98 -13.34
C VAL A 279 18.61 -11.80 -14.05
N THR A 280 18.44 -12.44 -15.19
CA THR A 280 17.15 -12.51 -15.88
C THR A 280 16.26 -13.54 -15.20
N PRO A 281 15.12 -13.15 -14.59
CA PRO A 281 14.20 -14.11 -13.98
C PRO A 281 13.66 -15.08 -15.04
N ALA A 282 13.63 -16.38 -14.72
CA ALA A 282 12.96 -17.36 -15.57
C ALA A 282 11.44 -17.13 -15.54
N GLY A 283 10.81 -17.07 -16.72
CA GLY A 283 9.36 -17.01 -16.82
C GLY A 283 8.73 -18.33 -16.36
N ALA A 284 7.69 -18.25 -15.54
CA ALA A 284 6.94 -19.43 -15.11
C ALA A 284 6.19 -20.05 -16.31
N SER A 285 6.29 -21.36 -16.46
CA SER A 285 5.54 -22.13 -17.45
C SER A 285 4.08 -22.31 -17.02
N SER A 286 3.18 -22.55 -17.99
CA SER A 286 1.79 -22.90 -17.69
C SER A 286 1.68 -24.14 -16.80
N ALA A 287 2.59 -25.11 -16.94
CA ALA A 287 2.61 -26.29 -16.08
C ALA A 287 2.93 -25.94 -14.63
N GLU A 288 3.87 -25.03 -14.36
CA GLU A 288 4.17 -24.59 -12.99
C GLU A 288 3.01 -23.78 -12.38
N LEU A 289 2.34 -22.94 -13.17
CA LEU A 289 1.26 -22.08 -12.68
C LEU A 289 -0.08 -22.81 -12.51
N PHE A 290 -0.40 -23.76 -13.38
CA PHE A 290 -1.67 -24.49 -13.37
C PHE A 290 -1.56 -25.89 -12.75
N GLY A 291 -0.39 -26.24 -12.20
CA GLY A 291 -0.11 -27.57 -11.69
C GLY A 291 0.00 -28.58 -12.82
N GLY A 292 1.23 -28.88 -13.26
CA GLY A 292 1.54 -30.14 -13.91
C GLY A 292 1.10 -31.29 -13.00
N GLN A 293 0.92 -32.49 -13.56
CA GLN A 293 0.59 -33.66 -12.75
C GLN A 293 1.48 -33.66 -11.49
N PRO A 294 0.89 -33.72 -10.28
CA PRO A 294 1.68 -33.70 -9.06
C PRO A 294 2.76 -34.76 -9.19
N ASP A 295 4.00 -34.42 -8.83
CA ASP A 295 5.07 -35.41 -8.73
C ASP A 295 4.49 -36.66 -8.04
N PRO A 296 4.69 -37.86 -8.60
CA PRO A 296 4.06 -39.06 -8.08
C PRO A 296 4.37 -39.13 -6.58
N THR A 297 3.31 -39.20 -5.77
CA THR A 297 3.44 -39.28 -4.32
C THR A 297 4.41 -40.42 -4.02
N PRO A 298 5.53 -40.19 -3.31
CA PRO A 298 6.51 -41.22 -3.07
C PRO A 298 5.83 -42.38 -2.35
N VAL A 299 5.77 -43.54 -3.02
CA VAL A 299 5.19 -44.76 -2.49
C VAL A 299 6.25 -45.44 -1.64
N VAL A 300 6.02 -45.50 -0.32
CA VAL A 300 6.84 -46.35 0.56
C VAL A 300 6.35 -47.79 0.39
N CYS A 301 7.05 -48.58 -0.41
CA CYS A 301 6.82 -50.02 -0.49
C CYS A 301 7.55 -50.71 0.67
N VAL A 302 6.79 -51.30 1.58
CA VAL A 302 7.33 -52.20 2.62
C VAL A 302 7.66 -53.53 1.95
N VAL A 303 8.95 -53.85 1.83
CA VAL A 303 9.42 -55.15 1.34
C VAL A 303 9.53 -56.09 2.54
N PRO A 304 8.94 -57.30 2.53
CA PRO A 304 9.07 -58.22 3.66
C PRO A 304 10.52 -58.66 3.81
N ALA A 305 11.17 -58.26 4.90
CA ALA A 305 12.45 -58.83 5.30
C ALA A 305 12.21 -60.19 5.97
N ALA A 306 13.11 -61.15 5.71
CA ALA A 306 13.00 -62.53 6.16
C ALA A 306 12.82 -62.65 7.69
N GLU A 307 11.99 -63.62 8.07
CA GLU A 307 11.52 -63.92 9.42
C GLU A 307 12.67 -64.11 10.43
N ALA A 308 12.66 -63.33 11.51
CA ALA A 308 13.34 -63.68 12.75
C ALA A 308 12.36 -63.47 13.93
N PRO A 309 12.09 -64.50 14.75
CA PRO A 309 11.06 -64.42 15.79
C PRO A 309 11.57 -63.65 17.01
N VAL A 310 10.84 -62.59 17.40
CA VAL A 310 11.06 -61.90 18.68
C VAL A 310 10.26 -62.61 19.76
N LEU A 311 10.93 -63.07 20.83
CA LEU A 311 10.29 -63.62 22.02
C LEU A 311 9.76 -62.47 22.89
N LEU A 312 8.44 -62.36 23.01
CA LEU A 312 7.73 -61.48 23.95
C LEU A 312 6.92 -62.33 24.93
N ASP A 313 6.80 -61.87 26.17
CA ASP A 313 6.15 -62.50 27.30
C ASP A 313 4.60 -62.58 27.20
N ALA A 314 4.04 -63.62 27.84
CA ALA A 314 2.94 -64.43 27.30
C ALA A 314 1.52 -63.82 27.18
N PRO A 315 1.11 -62.73 27.85
CA PRO A 315 -0.19 -62.09 27.57
C PRO A 315 -0.06 -60.94 26.57
N THR A 316 0.85 -60.00 26.82
CA THR A 316 1.04 -58.77 26.05
C THR A 316 1.69 -59.05 24.69
N GLY A 317 2.64 -60.00 24.65
CA GLY A 317 3.29 -60.44 23.42
C GLY A 317 2.31 -61.05 22.40
N ARG A 318 1.21 -61.68 22.86
CA ARG A 318 0.19 -62.25 21.96
C ARG A 318 -0.68 -61.19 21.29
N VAL A 319 -1.05 -60.14 22.01
CA VAL A 319 -1.85 -59.03 21.47
C VAL A 319 -0.99 -58.22 20.50
N VAL A 320 0.25 -57.92 20.87
CA VAL A 320 1.20 -57.21 20.01
C VAL A 320 1.57 -58.03 18.77
N ALA A 321 1.84 -59.34 18.89
CA ALA A 321 2.12 -60.19 17.73
C ALA A 321 0.95 -60.23 16.74
N ARG A 322 -0.30 -60.29 17.25
CA ARG A 322 -1.50 -60.23 16.40
C ARG A 322 -1.66 -58.87 15.72
N LEU A 323 -1.39 -57.78 16.44
CA LEU A 323 -1.42 -56.40 15.95
C LEU A 323 -0.42 -56.18 14.80
N LEU A 324 0.78 -56.75 14.92
CA LEU A 324 1.84 -56.63 13.91
C LEU A 324 1.61 -57.48 12.67
N GLN A 325 1.00 -58.66 12.83
CA GLN A 325 0.67 -59.54 11.73
C GLN A 325 -0.49 -59.01 10.89
N GLU A 326 -1.47 -58.35 11.51
CA GLU A 326 -2.56 -57.69 10.79
C GLU A 326 -2.06 -56.41 10.09
N LEU A 327 -1.26 -55.56 10.76
CA LEU A 327 -0.78 -54.29 10.17
C LEU A 327 0.47 -54.39 9.28
N GLY A 328 1.16 -55.53 9.25
CA GLY A 328 2.36 -55.75 8.44
C GLY A 328 3.61 -54.98 8.93
N LEU A 329 3.69 -54.67 10.22
CA LEU A 329 4.77 -53.84 10.81
C LEU A 329 5.81 -54.71 11.54
N TYR A 330 7.10 -54.36 11.42
CA TYR A 330 8.20 -55.09 12.07
C TYR A 330 8.69 -54.38 13.35
N VAL A 331 8.45 -54.97 14.51
CA VAL A 331 8.87 -54.39 15.81
C VAL A 331 10.21 -54.96 16.25
N THR A 332 11.14 -54.06 16.53
CA THR A 332 12.46 -54.38 17.07
C THR A 332 12.45 -54.41 18.60
N GLU A 333 11.64 -53.57 19.25
CA GLU A 333 11.53 -53.51 20.71
C GLU A 333 10.10 -53.14 21.16
N ALA A 334 9.62 -53.74 22.25
CA ALA A 334 8.36 -53.39 22.90
C ALA A 334 8.61 -53.09 24.37
N ASN A 335 8.11 -51.97 24.88
CA ASN A 335 8.33 -51.56 26.26
C ASN A 335 7.10 -50.83 26.83
N HIS A 336 6.90 -50.95 28.13
CA HIS A 336 5.83 -50.29 28.85
C HIS A 336 6.36 -49.02 29.52
N ASP A 337 5.96 -47.85 29.02
CA ASP A 337 6.30 -46.55 29.59
C ASP A 337 5.23 -46.14 30.63
N PRO A 338 5.59 -45.84 31.89
CA PRO A 338 4.62 -45.49 32.94
C PRO A 338 3.75 -44.27 32.66
N LYS A 339 4.17 -43.38 31.76
CA LYS A 339 3.45 -42.15 31.38
C LYS A 339 2.78 -42.26 30.02
N LYS A 340 3.33 -43.03 29.09
CA LYS A 340 2.86 -43.14 27.69
C LYS A 340 2.14 -44.44 27.39
N GLY A 341 2.12 -45.38 28.32
CA GLY A 341 1.55 -46.72 28.14
C GLY A 341 2.45 -47.58 27.25
N MET A 342 1.84 -48.45 26.45
CA MET A 342 2.58 -49.37 25.58
C MET A 342 3.30 -48.59 24.47
N THR A 343 4.60 -48.82 24.33
CA THR A 343 5.43 -48.23 23.27
C THR A 343 6.11 -49.32 22.45
N LEU A 344 5.99 -49.23 21.13
CA LEU A 344 6.57 -50.17 20.18
C LEU A 344 7.58 -49.42 19.32
N THR A 345 8.81 -49.89 19.26
CA THR A 345 9.83 -49.37 18.34
C THR A 345 9.89 -50.28 17.12
N ILE A 346 9.60 -49.69 15.97
CA ILE A 346 9.74 -50.27 14.64
C ILE A 346 11.08 -49.79 14.07
N ASP A 347 11.75 -50.63 13.28
CA ASP A 347 13.00 -50.33 12.54
C ASP A 347 14.18 -49.75 13.34
N GLY A 348 14.16 -49.84 14.68
CA GLY A 348 15.19 -49.31 15.56
C GLY A 348 15.19 -47.77 15.73
N HIS A 349 14.38 -47.03 14.97
CA HIS A 349 14.37 -45.57 15.03
C HIS A 349 12.97 -44.97 15.26
N THR A 350 11.90 -45.71 14.95
CA THR A 350 10.53 -45.19 14.99
C THR A 350 9.74 -45.76 16.16
N THR A 351 9.47 -44.96 17.20
CA THR A 351 8.65 -45.39 18.35
C THR A 351 7.19 -44.95 18.22
N ILE A 352 6.28 -45.91 18.17
CA ILE A 352 4.83 -45.71 18.20
C ILE A 352 4.30 -45.90 19.63
N CYS A 353 3.51 -44.95 20.13
CA CYS A 353 2.89 -45.01 21.45
C CYS A 353 1.41 -45.40 21.31
N PHE A 354 1.01 -46.55 21.85
CA PHE A 354 -0.35 -47.08 21.74
C PHE A 354 -1.25 -46.74 22.95
N GLY A 355 -0.68 -46.21 24.04
CA GLY A 355 -1.44 -45.81 25.23
C GLY A 355 -1.78 -47.00 26.14
N ASP A 356 -2.92 -46.92 26.84
CA ASP A 356 -3.37 -47.96 27.79
C ASP A 356 -3.64 -49.30 27.06
N GLU A 357 -3.14 -50.39 27.65
CA GLU A 357 -3.29 -51.75 27.13
C GLU A 357 -4.76 -52.19 26.99
N ARG A 358 -5.67 -51.62 27.77
CA ARG A 358 -7.11 -51.95 27.75
C ARG A 358 -7.84 -51.40 26.54
N GLU A 359 -7.25 -50.43 25.84
CA GLU A 359 -7.83 -49.81 24.64
C GLU A 359 -7.27 -50.39 23.33
N LEU A 360 -6.30 -51.31 23.41
CA LEU A 360 -5.55 -51.81 22.25
C LEU A 360 -6.48 -52.48 21.25
N ASP A 361 -7.39 -53.35 21.71
CA ASP A 361 -8.32 -54.10 20.85
C ASP A 361 -9.27 -53.18 20.07
N SER A 362 -9.70 -52.07 20.67
CA SER A 362 -10.58 -51.11 19.99
C SER A 362 -9.83 -50.31 18.91
N LYS A 363 -8.59 -49.91 19.21
CA LYS A 363 -7.72 -49.23 18.23
C LYS A 363 -7.32 -50.18 17.10
N MET A 364 -7.10 -51.46 17.40
CA MET A 364 -6.84 -52.52 16.44
C MET A 364 -8.04 -52.73 15.50
N ALA A 365 -9.25 -52.82 16.04
CA ALA A 365 -10.45 -52.98 15.24
C ALA A 365 -10.61 -51.84 14.22
N ILE A 366 -10.26 -50.60 14.60
CA ILE A 366 -10.29 -49.44 13.70
C ILE A 366 -9.21 -49.59 12.61
N LEU A 367 -7.96 -49.86 12.96
CA LEU A 367 -6.87 -49.97 11.97
C LEU A 367 -7.06 -51.16 11.02
N ALA A 368 -7.54 -52.30 11.52
CA ALA A 368 -7.86 -53.48 10.70
C ALA A 368 -9.08 -53.25 9.80
N ALA A 369 -10.10 -52.52 10.27
CA ALA A 369 -11.24 -52.12 9.45
C ALA A 369 -10.81 -51.17 8.32
N LEU A 370 -9.92 -50.22 8.63
CA LEU A 370 -9.31 -49.35 7.63
C LEU A 370 -8.52 -50.18 6.61
N GLN A 371 -7.63 -51.08 7.04
CA GLN A 371 -6.87 -51.91 6.11
C GLN A 371 -7.75 -52.78 5.19
N LYS A 372 -8.81 -53.41 5.73
CA LYS A 372 -9.74 -54.25 4.94
C LYS A 372 -10.64 -53.47 3.99
N SER A 373 -10.92 -52.21 4.30
CA SER A 373 -11.77 -51.34 3.48
C SER A 373 -11.10 -50.98 2.14
N GLY A 374 -9.76 -51.06 2.04
CA GLY A 374 -9.03 -50.79 0.81
C GLY A 374 -9.04 -49.32 0.37
N GLU A 375 -9.73 -48.45 1.12
CA GLU A 375 -9.69 -47.00 0.92
C GLU A 375 -8.33 -46.42 1.35
N SER A 376 -7.94 -45.29 0.76
CA SER A 376 -6.74 -44.59 1.20
C SER A 376 -7.06 -43.69 2.38
N TYR A 377 -6.30 -43.79 3.46
CA TYR A 377 -6.50 -42.95 4.65
C TYR A 377 -5.47 -41.85 4.71
N ARG A 378 -5.63 -40.89 5.62
CA ARG A 378 -4.58 -39.92 5.90
C ARG A 378 -4.29 -39.86 7.38
N TYR A 379 -3.02 -39.95 7.75
CA TYR A 379 -2.57 -39.79 9.12
C TYR A 379 -2.05 -38.37 9.37
N VAL A 380 -2.38 -37.81 10.54
CA VAL A 380 -1.90 -36.49 10.99
C VAL A 380 -1.35 -36.64 12.40
N ASP A 381 -0.08 -36.28 12.60
CA ASP A 381 0.50 -36.18 13.95
C ASP A 381 0.06 -34.87 14.61
N LEU A 382 -0.94 -34.97 15.48
CA LEU A 382 -1.56 -33.84 16.19
C LEU A 382 -0.63 -33.19 17.23
N ARG A 383 0.53 -33.78 17.54
CA ARG A 383 1.50 -33.17 18.46
C ARG A 383 2.29 -32.04 17.82
N ARG A 384 2.27 -31.91 16.48
CA ARG A 384 2.95 -30.84 15.74
C ARG A 384 1.96 -30.18 14.76
N PRO A 385 1.67 -28.87 14.90
CA PRO A 385 0.65 -28.17 14.10
C PRO A 385 0.87 -28.14 12.57
N ALA A 386 2.05 -28.55 12.08
CA ALA A 386 2.44 -28.48 10.67
C ALA A 386 2.94 -29.83 10.11
N SER A 387 2.53 -30.95 10.70
CA SER A 387 2.93 -32.28 10.20
C SER A 387 2.33 -32.56 8.81
N PRO A 388 3.11 -33.11 7.86
CA PRO A 388 2.58 -33.47 6.55
C PRO A 388 1.54 -34.59 6.67
N LEU A 389 0.62 -34.63 5.71
CA LEU A 389 -0.40 -35.68 5.58
C LEU A 389 0.25 -36.91 4.93
N TYR A 390 0.28 -38.03 5.64
CA TYR A 390 0.75 -39.32 5.11
C TYR A 390 -0.45 -40.09 4.58
N ARG A 391 -0.33 -40.77 3.43
CA ARG A 391 -1.43 -41.52 2.79
C ARG A 391 -1.25 -43.02 2.93
#